data_AF-A0A6J0UE04-F1
#
_entry.id   AF-A0A6J0UE04-F1
#
_cell.length_a   1.000
_cell.length_b   1.000
_cell.length_c   1.000
_cell.angle_alpha   90.00
_cell.angle_beta   90.00
_cell.angle_gamma   90.00
#
_symmetry.space_group_name_H-M   'P 1'
#
loop_
_entity.id
_entity.type
_entity.pdbx_description
1 polymer ?
#
loop_
_entity_poly.entity_id
_entity_poly.type
_entity_poly.pdbx_seq_one_letter_code
_entity_poly.pdbx_strand_id
1 'polypeptide(L)'
;MHRNVLPLLPHSSGLFLYSKDVFEEQVATSHPPMDAKSVTRQDYGREGFLSVPPAPTKPHDYRLEQPRTFWTEHARQVPGVSAIRTSDMPFRKCATFTTPITEYLDQPMPYDPGNCPNL
;
A
#
# COMPACT_ATOMS: atom_id res chain seq x y z
N MET A 1 -43.86 7.37 80.60
CA MET A 1 -43.44 7.85 79.28
C MET A 1 -42.05 7.30 78.98
N HIS A 2 -41.95 6.23 78.20
CA HIS A 2 -40.65 5.66 77.78
C HIS A 2 -40.62 5.65 76.25
N ARG A 3 -39.64 6.36 75.68
CA ARG A 3 -39.44 6.50 74.23
C ARG A 3 -38.90 5.20 73.66
N ASN A 4 -39.59 4.66 72.66
CA ASN A 4 -39.07 3.58 71.81
C ASN A 4 -37.99 4.17 70.89
N VAL A 5 -36.78 3.61 70.93
CA VAL A 5 -35.72 3.87 69.94
C VAL A 5 -35.54 2.57 69.15
N LEU A 6 -35.86 2.63 67.85
CA LEU A 6 -35.70 1.52 66.90
C LEU A 6 -34.21 1.16 66.74
N PRO A 7 -33.86 -0.13 66.56
CA PRO A 7 -32.48 -0.51 66.26
C PRO A 7 -32.10 -0.04 64.85
N LEU A 8 -30.99 0.68 64.79
CA LEU A 8 -30.39 1.25 63.58
C LEU A 8 -30.04 0.13 62.59
N LEU A 9 -30.53 0.26 61.35
CA LEU A 9 -30.07 -0.53 60.21
C LEU A 9 -28.54 -0.38 60.02
N PRO A 10 -27.82 -1.44 59.66
CA PRO A 10 -26.39 -1.35 59.41
C PRO A 10 -26.14 -0.36 58.28
N HIS A 11 -25.24 0.58 58.54
CA HIS A 11 -24.90 1.65 57.62
C HIS A 11 -24.27 1.10 56.34
N SER A 12 -24.54 1.81 55.23
CA SER A 12 -24.08 1.60 53.85
C SER A 12 -22.65 1.07 53.67
N SER A 13 -21.73 1.37 54.59
CA SER A 13 -20.33 0.91 54.60
C SER A 13 -20.17 -0.62 54.60
N GLY A 14 -21.10 -1.39 55.17
CA GLY A 14 -21.02 -2.85 55.20
C GLY A 14 -21.23 -3.52 53.84
N LEU A 15 -22.08 -2.94 52.99
CA LEU A 15 -22.34 -3.48 51.64
C LEU A 15 -21.18 -3.19 50.67
N PHE A 16 -20.52 -2.04 50.83
CA PHE A 16 -19.33 -1.69 50.04
C PHE A 16 -18.14 -2.61 50.34
N LEU A 17 -17.95 -3.00 51.60
CA LEU A 17 -16.89 -3.95 51.98
C LEU A 17 -17.19 -5.35 51.44
N TYR A 18 -18.43 -5.84 51.61
CA TYR A 18 -18.86 -7.13 51.05
C TYR A 18 -18.68 -7.18 49.52
N SER A 19 -19.02 -6.09 48.82
CA SER A 19 -18.82 -6.00 47.36
C SER A 19 -17.34 -6.01 46.96
N LYS A 20 -16.44 -5.52 47.82
CA LYS A 20 -15.01 -5.45 47.55
C LYS A 20 -14.33 -6.78 47.77
N ASP A 21 -14.68 -7.46 48.86
CA ASP A 21 -14.15 -8.77 49.22
C ASP A 21 -14.57 -9.85 48.20
N VAL A 22 -15.84 -9.82 47.76
CA VAL A 22 -16.35 -10.72 46.70
C VAL A 22 -15.63 -10.49 45.36
N PHE A 23 -15.30 -9.24 45.02
CA PHE A 23 -14.58 -8.92 43.79
C PHE A 23 -13.10 -9.31 43.87
N GLU A 24 -12.44 -9.06 45.01
CA GLU A 24 -11.05 -9.46 45.24
C GLU A 24 -10.89 -10.99 45.25
N GLU A 25 -11.82 -11.73 45.85
CA GLU A 25 -11.84 -13.20 45.81
C GLU A 25 -12.08 -13.73 44.38
N GLN A 26 -12.94 -13.08 43.61
CA GLN A 26 -13.24 -13.44 42.23
C GLN A 26 -12.11 -13.07 41.25
N VAL A 27 -11.29 -12.07 41.57
CA VAL A 27 -10.06 -11.70 40.82
C VAL A 27 -8.86 -12.54 41.27
N ALA A 28 -8.86 -13.05 42.51
CA ALA A 28 -7.82 -13.92 43.06
C ALA A 28 -7.86 -15.35 42.48
N THR A 29 -8.96 -15.74 41.83
CA THR A 29 -8.95 -16.94 40.99
C THR A 29 -8.14 -16.64 39.72
N SER A 30 -6.87 -17.06 39.74
CA SER A 30 -5.91 -17.02 38.64
C SER A 30 -6.61 -17.19 37.28
N HIS A 31 -6.94 -16.08 36.62
CA HIS A 31 -7.44 -16.12 35.27
C HIS A 31 -6.36 -16.80 34.40
N PRO A 32 -6.74 -17.74 33.52
CA PRO A 32 -5.76 -18.30 32.60
C PRO A 32 -5.10 -17.14 31.82
N PRO A 33 -3.80 -17.23 31.52
CA PRO A 33 -3.13 -16.21 30.74
C PRO A 33 -3.92 -15.92 29.48
N MET A 34 -4.21 -14.64 29.22
CA MET A 34 -4.91 -14.24 28.01
C MET A 34 -4.03 -14.54 26.80
N ASP A 35 -4.59 -15.17 25.77
CA ASP A 35 -3.87 -15.47 24.54
C ASP A 35 -3.39 -14.18 23.87
N ALA A 36 -2.08 -13.96 23.87
CA ALA A 36 -1.43 -12.76 23.32
C ALA A 36 -1.24 -12.82 21.79
N LYS A 37 -1.77 -13.85 21.13
CA LYS A 37 -1.63 -14.05 19.68
C LYS A 37 -3.01 -14.24 19.07
N SER A 38 -3.26 -13.51 17.98
CA SER A 38 -4.42 -13.79 17.15
C SER A 38 -4.24 -15.11 16.40
N VAL A 39 -5.35 -15.73 16.00
CA VAL A 39 -5.38 -16.92 15.11
C VAL A 39 -4.50 -16.70 13.87
N THR A 40 -4.57 -15.52 13.25
CA THR A 40 -3.72 -15.19 12.10
C THR A 40 -2.22 -15.24 12.43
N ARG A 41 -1.81 -14.70 13.59
CA ARG A 41 -0.40 -14.70 13.99
C ARG A 41 0.09 -16.11 14.36
N GLN A 42 -0.81 -16.96 14.84
CA GLN A 42 -0.53 -18.36 15.17
C GLN A 42 -0.39 -19.21 13.91
N ASP A 43 -1.30 -19.07 12.95
CA ASP A 43 -1.41 -20.01 11.82
C ASP A 43 -0.61 -19.58 10.58
N TYR A 44 -0.39 -18.28 10.39
CA TYR A 44 0.22 -17.73 9.18
C TYR A 44 1.64 -17.18 9.42
N GLY A 45 2.16 -17.31 10.64
CA GLY A 45 3.55 -16.99 10.96
C GLY A 45 4.47 -18.13 10.52
N ARG A 46 5.11 -18.03 9.35
CA ARG A 46 6.16 -18.97 8.98
C ARG A 46 7.45 -18.66 9.76
N GLU A 47 7.76 -19.48 10.75
CA GLU A 47 9.05 -19.42 11.43
C GLU A 47 10.19 -19.69 10.44
N GLY A 48 11.29 -18.94 10.57
CA GLY A 48 12.45 -19.07 9.69
C GLY A 48 12.26 -18.57 8.26
N PHE A 49 11.16 -17.88 7.94
CA PHE A 49 11.06 -17.18 6.66
C PHE A 49 12.03 -16.01 6.61
N LEU A 50 13.08 -16.15 5.79
CA LEU A 50 14.00 -15.08 5.46
C LEU A 50 13.63 -14.54 4.07
N SER A 51 13.03 -13.36 4.03
CA SER A 51 12.82 -12.62 2.79
C SER A 51 14.17 -12.13 2.28
N VAL A 52 14.79 -12.88 1.38
CA VAL A 52 16.04 -12.48 0.72
C VAL A 52 15.73 -12.15 -0.73
N PRO A 53 15.96 -10.90 -1.19
CA PRO A 53 15.79 -10.58 -2.60
C PRO A 53 16.77 -11.41 -3.43
N PRO A 54 16.37 -11.88 -4.63
CA PRO A 54 17.28 -12.60 -5.51
C PRO A 54 18.46 -11.70 -5.90
N ALA A 55 19.60 -12.32 -6.17
CA ALA A 55 20.76 -11.60 -6.67
C ALA A 55 20.42 -10.90 -8.01
N PRO A 56 20.77 -9.62 -8.20
CA PRO A 56 20.56 -8.95 -9.47
C PRO A 56 21.29 -9.66 -10.61
N THR A 57 20.59 -9.90 -11.72
CA THR A 57 21.18 -10.55 -12.91
C THR A 57 22.16 -9.63 -13.65
N LYS A 58 21.97 -8.31 -13.54
CA LYS A 58 22.79 -7.28 -14.19
C LYS A 58 22.86 -6.04 -13.28
N PRO A 59 23.94 -5.23 -13.38
CA PRO A 59 23.95 -3.91 -12.79
C PRO A 59 22.91 -3.04 -13.51
N HIS A 60 21.85 -2.68 -12.81
CA HIS A 60 20.75 -1.86 -13.34
C HIS A 60 20.64 -0.55 -12.55
N ASP A 61 20.72 0.59 -13.24
CA ASP A 61 20.40 1.90 -12.64
C ASP A 61 18.98 2.32 -13.03
N TYR A 62 18.04 2.19 -12.10
CA TYR A 62 16.62 2.54 -12.30
C TYR A 62 16.38 4.02 -12.62
N ARG A 63 17.37 4.90 -12.39
CA ARG A 63 17.26 6.34 -12.65
C ARG A 63 17.65 6.70 -14.08
N LEU A 64 18.51 5.90 -14.70
CA LEU A 64 19.07 6.16 -16.02
C LEU A 64 18.50 5.23 -17.09
N GLU A 65 18.11 4.02 -16.70
CA GLU A 65 17.63 3.00 -17.62
C GLU A 65 16.13 3.11 -17.88
N GLN A 66 15.74 2.88 -19.14
CA GLN A 66 14.34 2.71 -19.49
C GLN A 66 13.83 1.38 -18.92
N PRO A 67 12.59 1.34 -18.39
CA PRO A 67 12.01 0.10 -17.90
C PRO A 67 11.86 -0.91 -19.03
N ARG A 68 12.27 -2.15 -18.76
CA ARG A 68 11.92 -3.27 -19.62
C ARG A 68 10.47 -3.66 -19.38
N THR A 69 9.69 -3.51 -20.43
CA THR A 69 8.27 -3.84 -20.47
C THR A 69 7.99 -4.56 -21.79
N PHE A 70 6.87 -5.26 -21.87
CA PHE A 70 6.41 -5.86 -23.12
C PHE A 70 6.45 -4.85 -24.28
N TRP A 71 5.99 -3.62 -24.05
CA TRP A 71 5.93 -2.57 -25.07
C TRP A 71 7.33 -2.10 -25.51
N THR A 72 8.25 -1.87 -24.58
CA THR A 72 9.61 -1.41 -24.92
C THR A 72 10.43 -2.49 -25.62
N GLU A 73 10.17 -3.77 -25.33
CA GLU A 73 10.80 -4.90 -26.02
C GLU A 73 10.26 -5.12 -27.45
N HIS A 74 8.97 -4.83 -27.69
CA HIS A 74 8.32 -5.04 -28.98
C HIS A 74 8.08 -3.74 -29.76
N ALA A 75 8.68 -2.62 -29.36
CA ALA A 75 8.30 -1.29 -29.83
C ALA A 75 8.27 -1.14 -31.37
N ARG A 76 9.16 -1.84 -32.09
CA ARG A 76 9.20 -1.82 -33.56
C ARG A 76 8.18 -2.72 -34.26
N GLN A 77 7.54 -3.62 -33.53
CA GLN A 77 6.60 -4.62 -34.05
C GLN A 77 5.14 -4.30 -33.69
N VAL A 78 4.91 -3.32 -32.81
CA VAL A 78 3.57 -2.92 -32.39
C VAL A 78 2.90 -2.10 -33.50
N PRO A 79 1.74 -2.53 -34.03
CA PRO A 79 0.98 -1.75 -35.01
C PRO A 79 0.19 -0.62 -34.34
N GLY A 80 -0.22 0.39 -35.13
CA GLY A 80 -1.14 1.44 -34.68
C GLY A 80 -0.51 2.50 -33.75
N VAL A 81 0.81 2.53 -33.62
CA VAL A 81 1.54 3.54 -32.85
C VAL A 81 2.20 4.57 -33.78
N SER A 82 2.47 5.76 -33.23
CA SER A 82 3.28 6.76 -33.93
C SER A 82 4.69 6.25 -34.16
N ALA A 83 5.31 6.69 -35.26
CA ALA A 83 6.68 6.30 -35.62
C ALA A 83 7.68 6.62 -34.49
N ILE A 84 8.49 5.62 -34.11
CA ILE A 84 9.56 5.77 -33.13
C ILE A 84 10.69 6.59 -33.75
N ARG A 85 10.99 7.75 -33.16
CA ARG A 85 12.07 8.63 -33.61
C ARG A 85 13.35 8.47 -32.79
N THR A 86 13.21 8.16 -31.51
CA THR A 86 14.32 8.01 -30.59
C THR A 86 14.12 6.76 -29.74
N SER A 87 15.21 6.05 -29.46
CA SER A 87 15.16 4.77 -28.74
C SER A 87 14.88 4.93 -27.24
N ASP A 88 15.12 6.11 -26.68
CA ASP A 88 14.91 6.44 -25.27
C ASP A 88 13.42 6.68 -24.95
N MET A 89 12.64 7.19 -25.91
CA MET A 89 11.22 7.53 -25.73
C MET A 89 10.36 6.96 -26.87
N PRO A 90 10.22 5.63 -27.00
CA PRO A 90 9.56 5.01 -28.14
C PRO A 90 8.07 5.35 -28.26
N PHE A 91 7.36 5.58 -27.15
CA PHE A 91 5.92 5.87 -27.15
C PHE A 91 5.60 7.33 -26.81
N ARG A 92 6.49 8.25 -27.16
CA ARG A 92 6.23 9.68 -26.96
C ARG A 92 5.05 10.12 -27.82
N LYS A 93 4.12 10.89 -27.22
CA LYS A 93 2.98 11.47 -27.95
C LYS A 93 3.49 12.32 -29.10
N CYS A 94 2.95 12.07 -30.29
CA CYS A 94 3.20 12.84 -31.50
C CYS A 94 1.88 13.50 -31.93
N ALA A 95 1.86 14.82 -32.03
CA ALA A 95 0.69 15.60 -32.45
C ALA A 95 0.87 16.19 -33.86
N THR A 96 1.95 15.86 -34.56
CA THR A 96 2.33 16.45 -35.85
C THR A 96 1.20 16.42 -36.88
N PHE A 97 0.40 15.34 -36.92
CA PHE A 97 -0.76 15.26 -37.81
C PHE A 97 -1.93 16.16 -37.39
N THR A 98 -2.15 16.31 -36.08
CA THR A 98 -3.32 17.00 -35.52
C THR A 98 -3.09 18.48 -35.24
N THR A 99 -1.83 18.94 -35.23
CA THR A 99 -1.49 20.35 -35.04
C THR A 99 -2.08 21.18 -36.20
N PRO A 100 -2.87 22.24 -35.92
CA PRO A 100 -3.42 23.12 -36.95
C PRO A 100 -2.34 23.76 -37.83
N ILE A 101 -2.64 23.91 -39.13
CA ILE A 101 -1.71 24.50 -40.11
C ILE A 101 -1.26 25.91 -39.71
N THR A 102 -2.14 26.68 -39.07
CA THR A 102 -1.85 28.04 -38.58
C THR A 102 -0.72 28.10 -37.55
N GLU A 103 -0.38 26.98 -36.91
CA GLU A 103 0.71 26.91 -35.92
C GLU A 103 2.08 26.60 -36.54
N TYR A 104 2.15 26.29 -37.85
CA TYR A 104 3.39 25.91 -38.55
C TYR A 104 4.12 27.08 -39.25
N LEU A 105 3.72 28.33 -39.03
CA LEU A 105 4.13 29.49 -39.86
C LEU A 105 5.66 29.68 -40.02
N ASP A 106 6.47 29.25 -39.05
CA ASP A 106 7.94 29.37 -39.07
C ASP A 106 8.69 28.03 -39.04
N GLN A 107 7.98 26.89 -39.14
CA GLN A 107 8.58 25.55 -39.03
C GLN A 107 8.54 24.77 -40.35
N PRO A 108 9.53 23.90 -40.60
CA PRO A 108 9.53 23.03 -41.78
C PRO A 108 8.27 22.14 -41.79
N MET A 109 7.63 22.05 -42.96
CA MET A 109 6.39 21.29 -43.11
C MET A 109 6.64 19.80 -42.83
N PRO A 110 5.79 19.13 -42.02
CA PRO A 110 6.05 17.76 -41.56
C PRO A 110 6.04 16.68 -42.66
N TYR A 111 5.65 17.02 -43.89
CA TYR A 111 5.56 16.10 -45.04
C TYR A 111 6.66 16.30 -46.09
N ASP A 112 7.78 16.93 -45.74
CA ASP A 112 8.92 16.98 -46.66
C ASP A 112 9.42 15.54 -46.93
N PRO A 113 9.35 15.05 -48.19
CA PRO A 113 9.73 13.68 -48.55
C PRO A 113 11.22 13.36 -48.27
N GLY A 114 12.06 14.37 -47.97
CA GLY A 114 13.44 14.19 -47.54
C GLY A 114 13.64 13.75 -46.07
N ASN A 115 12.59 13.74 -45.24
CA ASN A 115 12.69 13.52 -43.79
C ASN A 115 12.19 12.15 -43.29
N CYS A 116 11.86 11.24 -44.21
CA CYS A 116 11.56 9.85 -43.85
C CYS A 116 12.88 9.09 -43.61
N PRO A 117 13.13 8.55 -42.40
CA PRO A 117 14.26 7.65 -42.21
C PRO A 117 14.05 6.42 -43.09
N ASN A 118 15.05 6.08 -43.89
CA ASN A 118 15.04 4.88 -44.73
C ASN A 118 14.75 3.65 -43.87
N LEU A 119 13.71 2.89 -44.25
CA LEU A 119 13.33 1.61 -43.65
C LEU A 119 14.34 0.53 -43.99
#